data_AF-E9FU70-F1
#
_entry.id   AF-E9FU70-F1
#
_cell.length_a   1.000
_cell.length_b   1.000
_cell.length_c   1.000
_cell.angle_alpha   90.00
_cell.angle_beta   90.00
_cell.angle_gamma   90.00
#
_symmetry.space_group_name_H-M   'P 1'
#
loop_
_entity.id
_entity.type
_entity.pdbx_description
1 polymer ?
#
loop_
_entity_poly.entity_id
_entity_poly.type
_entity_poly.pdbx_seq_one_letter_code
_entity_poly.pdbx_strand_id
1 'polypeptide(L)'
;MLLAIICIALLRYYNLSFGGELNQASYHDRYLFGVMTIGGMLLVTIPIFVAHLFGSEIRPGLDLIYSLMGFVLFLTAGILSLEFYVIYRNRPGNLNAGRSLGSMLIINSFFFLLNTIVSLVRIFLK
;
A
#
# COMPACT_ATOMS: atom_id res chain seq x y z
N MET A 1 -5.53 7.52 2.00
CA MET A 1 -4.44 8.49 2.27
C MET A 1 -3.97 8.44 3.73
N LEU A 2 -4.85 8.61 4.73
CA LEU A 2 -4.51 8.49 6.16
C LEU A 2 -3.82 7.16 6.53
N LEU A 3 -4.31 6.03 6.02
CA LEU A 3 -3.69 4.71 6.27
C LEU A 3 -2.26 4.59 5.73
N ALA A 4 -1.95 5.22 4.59
CA ALA A 4 -0.60 5.16 4.00
C ALA A 4 0.41 5.98 4.83
N ILE A 5 -0.04 7.12 5.38
CA ILE A 5 0.78 7.95 6.28
C ILE A 5 1.06 7.18 7.59
N ILE A 6 0.07 6.49 8.13
CA ILE A 6 0.22 5.63 9.31
C ILE A 6 1.19 4.47 9.03
N CYS A 7 1.13 3.88 7.83
CA CYS A 7 2.09 2.82 7.42
C CYS A 7 3.53 3.35 7.34
N ILE A 8 3.76 4.54 6.79
CA ILE A 8 5.10 5.16 6.76
C ILE A 8 5.58 5.50 8.18
N ALA A 9 4.70 6.04 9.02
CA ALA A 9 5.02 6.35 10.41
C ALA A 9 5.41 5.10 11.20
N LEU A 10 4.66 4.00 11.06
CA LEU A 10 4.99 2.70 11.68
C LEU A 10 6.30 2.13 11.16
N LEU A 11 6.53 2.18 9.85
CA LEU A 11 7.74 1.67 9.22
C LEU A 11 9.00 2.40 9.71
N ARG A 12 8.93 3.74 9.80
CA ARG A 12 10.04 4.58 10.26
C ARG A 12 10.23 4.51 11.77
N TYR A 13 9.15 4.46 12.55
CA TYR A 13 9.21 4.45 14.01
C TYR A 13 9.67 3.09 14.57
N TYR A 14 9.17 1.99 14.01
CA TYR A 14 9.53 0.64 14.47
C TYR A 14 10.68 0.01 13.68
N ASN A 15 11.26 0.70 12.69
CA ASN A 15 12.30 0.15 11.81
C ASN A 15 11.89 -1.23 11.24
N LEU A 16 10.63 -1.30 10.76
CA LEU A 16 10.04 -2.54 10.29
C LEU A 16 10.66 -2.92 8.96
N SER A 17 11.02 -4.19 8.83
CA SER A 17 11.57 -4.76 7.62
C SER A 17 10.55 -5.72 7.02
N PHE A 18 10.22 -5.55 5.74
CA PHE A 18 9.46 -6.51 4.93
C PHE A 18 10.28 -7.76 4.59
N GLY A 19 11.07 -8.23 5.55
CA GLY A 19 11.84 -9.45 5.43
C GLY A 19 13.27 -9.36 4.93
N GLY A 20 13.85 -8.17 4.84
CA GLY A 20 15.26 -7.99 4.52
C GLY A 20 16.11 -7.84 5.78
N GLU A 21 16.91 -8.87 6.10
CA GLU A 21 18.22 -8.65 6.72
C GLU A 21 19.19 -8.24 5.59
N LEU A 22 20.02 -7.20 5.82
CA LEU A 22 20.93 -6.59 4.84
C LEU A 22 21.94 -7.54 4.17
N ASN A 23 21.98 -8.83 4.54
CA ASN A 23 23.03 -9.79 4.18
C ASN A 23 22.61 -10.91 3.21
N GLN A 24 21.38 -10.95 2.68
CA GLN A 24 21.00 -11.94 1.66
C GLN A 24 20.29 -11.31 0.46
N ALA A 25 20.96 -11.38 -0.70
CA ALA A 25 20.63 -10.67 -1.94
C ALA A 25 19.18 -10.83 -2.46
N SER A 26 18.47 -11.92 -2.12
CA SER A 26 17.08 -12.14 -2.56
C SER A 26 16.00 -11.45 -1.71
N TYR A 27 16.34 -10.95 -0.51
CA TYR A 27 15.36 -10.34 0.39
C TYR A 27 15.37 -8.80 0.34
N HIS A 28 16.36 -8.20 -0.32
CA HIS A 28 16.44 -6.75 -0.55
C HIS A 28 15.32 -6.26 -1.48
N ASP A 29 14.98 -7.05 -2.51
CA ASP A 29 13.94 -6.72 -3.48
C ASP A 29 12.54 -6.65 -2.85
N ARG A 30 12.28 -7.51 -1.86
CA ARG A 30 11.02 -7.54 -1.10
C ARG A 30 10.85 -6.28 -0.25
N TYR A 31 11.93 -5.83 0.39
CA TYR A 31 11.93 -4.59 1.17
C TYR A 31 11.74 -3.36 0.28
N LEU A 32 12.50 -3.27 -0.81
CA LEU A 32 12.38 -2.17 -1.77
C LEU A 32 10.97 -2.11 -2.37
N PHE A 33 10.39 -3.25 -2.73
CA PHE A 33 9.03 -3.31 -3.27
C PHE A 33 7.98 -2.76 -2.29
N GLY A 34 8.04 -3.15 -1.02
CA GLY A 34 7.11 -2.65 0.01
C GLY A 34 7.24 -1.14 0.23
N VAL A 35 8.46 -0.63 0.33
CA VAL A 35 8.73 0.81 0.52
C VAL A 35 8.32 1.61 -0.72
N MET A 36 8.66 1.15 -1.93
CA MET A 36 8.27 1.80 -3.19
C MET A 36 6.76 1.79 -3.39
N THR A 37 6.08 0.70 -3.00
CA THR A 37 4.61 0.63 -3.06
C THR A 37 3.97 1.68 -2.17
N ILE A 38 4.37 1.73 -0.90
CA ILE A 38 3.78 2.69 0.06
C ILE A 38 4.13 4.12 -0.34
N GLY A 39 5.40 4.40 -0.64
CA GLY A 39 5.86 5.74 -1.00
C GLY A 39 5.32 6.23 -2.34
N GLY A 40 5.40 5.38 -3.37
CA GLY A 40 4.95 5.68 -4.73
C GLY A 40 3.45 5.90 -4.80
N MET A 41 2.65 5.04 -4.16
CA MET A 41 1.20 5.25 -4.14
C MET A 41 0.78 6.48 -3.34
N LEU A 42 1.55 6.89 -2.32
CA LEU A 42 1.29 8.12 -1.58
C LEU A 42 1.56 9.35 -2.47
N LEU A 43 2.67 9.35 -3.22
CA LEU A 43 2.97 10.40 -4.19
C LEU A 43 1.92 10.51 -5.30
N VAL A 44 1.31 9.40 -5.72
CA VAL A 44 0.24 9.39 -6.72
C VAL A 44 -1.10 9.82 -6.12
N THR A 45 -1.42 9.41 -4.89
CA THR A 45 -2.73 9.74 -4.29
C THR A 45 -2.84 11.19 -3.80
N ILE A 46 -1.74 11.85 -3.42
CA ILE A 46 -1.76 13.28 -3.03
C ILE A 46 -2.32 14.19 -4.13
N PRO A 47 -1.76 14.23 -5.36
CA PRO A 47 -2.25 15.11 -6.41
C PRO A 47 -3.66 14.76 -6.87
N ILE A 48 -4.05 13.47 -6.86
CA ILE A 48 -5.43 13.04 -7.18
C ILE A 48 -6.42 13.54 -6.12
N PHE A 49 -6.03 13.50 -4.84
CA PHE A 49 -6.86 14.03 -3.76
C PHE A 49 -6.99 15.55 -3.83
N VAL A 50 -5.88 16.24 -4.11
CA VAL A 50 -5.85 17.70 -4.33
C VAL A 50 -6.74 18.07 -5.53
N ALA A 51 -6.63 17.37 -6.64
CA ALA A 51 -7.46 17.57 -7.83
C ALA A 51 -8.95 17.38 -7.56
N HIS A 52 -9.33 16.40 -6.72
CA HIS A 52 -10.71 16.24 -6.26
C HIS A 52 -11.18 17.40 -5.37
N LEU A 53 -10.32 17.93 -4.48
CA LEU A 53 -10.65 19.07 -3.62
C LEU A 53 -10.88 20.37 -4.39
N PHE A 54 -10.11 20.60 -5.46
CA PHE A 54 -10.25 21.77 -6.32
C PHE A 54 -11.37 21.65 -7.36
N GLY A 55 -12.18 20.58 -7.31
CA GLY A 55 -13.30 20.39 -8.23
C GLY A 55 -12.89 20.13 -9.68
N SER A 56 -11.63 19.76 -9.92
CA SER A 56 -11.17 19.41 -11.26
C SER A 56 -11.62 17.99 -11.60
N GLU A 57 -12.38 17.84 -12.70
CA GLU A 57 -12.78 16.53 -13.20
C GLU A 57 -11.56 15.80 -13.76
N ILE A 58 -11.01 14.88 -12.97
CA ILE A 58 -10.02 13.93 -13.45
C ILE A 58 -10.71 13.00 -14.44
N ARG A 59 -10.05 12.70 -15.56
CA ARG A 59 -10.55 11.73 -16.54
C ARG A 59 -10.84 10.40 -15.82
N PRO A 60 -12.06 9.84 -15.95
CA PRO A 60 -12.45 8.67 -15.17
C PRO A 60 -11.58 7.43 -15.47
N GLY A 61 -10.97 7.36 -16.66
CA GLY A 61 -9.99 6.31 -16.99
C GLY A 61 -8.69 6.39 -16.18
N LEU A 62 -8.19 7.59 -15.85
CA LEU A 62 -6.98 7.74 -15.03
C LEU A 62 -7.25 7.30 -13.59
N ASP A 63 -8.39 7.68 -13.03
CA ASP A 63 -8.81 7.30 -11.68
C ASP A 63 -8.97 5.77 -11.55
N LEU A 64 -9.51 5.12 -12.59
CA LEU A 64 -9.62 3.66 -12.66
C LEU A 64 -8.24 2.99 -12.66
N ILE A 65 -7.31 3.42 -13.53
CA ILE A 65 -5.98 2.81 -13.64
C ILE A 65 -5.21 2.93 -12.32
N TYR A 66 -5.23 4.12 -11.69
CA TYR A 66 -4.54 4.32 -10.42
C TYR A 66 -5.17 3.57 -9.25
N SER A 67 -6.50 3.46 -9.24
CA SER A 67 -7.20 2.67 -8.22
C SER A 67 -6.92 1.18 -8.35
N LEU A 68 -6.88 0.66 -9.58
CA LEU A 68 -6.54 -0.73 -9.86
C LEU A 68 -5.07 -1.04 -9.50
N MET A 69 -4.14 -0.17 -9.89
CA MET A 69 -2.73 -0.30 -9.51
C MET A 69 -2.56 -0.27 -7.99
N GLY A 70 -3.24 0.66 -7.30
CA GLY A 70 -3.24 0.73 -5.85
C GLY A 70 -3.73 -0.56 -5.21
N PHE A 71 -4.82 -1.14 -5.71
CA PHE A 71 -5.32 -2.42 -5.22
C PHE A 71 -4.26 -3.52 -5.31
N VAL A 72 -3.70 -3.75 -6.51
CA VAL A 72 -2.73 -4.83 -6.73
C VAL A 72 -1.48 -4.64 -5.89
N LEU A 73 -0.89 -3.43 -5.90
CA LEU A 73 0.35 -3.14 -5.19
C LEU A 73 0.19 -3.26 -3.67
N PHE A 74 -0.86 -2.67 -3.09
CA PHE A 74 -1.11 -2.76 -1.65
C PHE A 74 -1.45 -4.19 -1.20
N LEU A 75 -2.16 -4.96 -2.02
CA LEU A 75 -2.47 -6.36 -1.74
C LEU A 75 -1.19 -7.19 -1.71
N THR A 76 -0.34 -7.08 -2.74
CA THR A 76 0.93 -7.82 -2.81
C THR A 76 1.87 -7.44 -1.66
N ALA A 77 2.05 -6.14 -1.38
CA ALA A 77 2.87 -5.68 -0.27
C ALA A 77 2.34 -6.15 1.09
N GLY A 78 1.02 -6.13 1.27
CA GLY A 78 0.36 -6.63 2.48
C GLY A 78 0.58 -8.12 2.71
N ILE A 79 0.37 -8.95 1.69
CA ILE A 79 0.61 -10.40 1.76
C ILE A 79 2.08 -10.70 2.06
N LEU A 80 3.01 -10.04 1.36
CA LEU A 80 4.45 -10.24 1.54
C LEU A 80 4.90 -9.92 2.97
N SER A 81 4.37 -8.84 3.53
CA SER A 81 4.64 -8.46 4.92
C SER A 81 4.06 -9.46 5.92
N LEU A 82 2.83 -9.93 5.67
CA LEU A 82 2.16 -10.88 6.56
C LEU A 82 2.86 -12.23 6.54
N GLU A 83 3.24 -12.73 5.36
CA GLU A 83 4.01 -13.96 5.18
C GLU A 83 5.33 -13.88 5.95
N PHE A 84 6.07 -12.77 5.84
CA PHE A 84 7.33 -12.59 6.55
C PHE A 84 7.14 -12.67 8.08
N TYR A 85 6.18 -11.93 8.64
CA TYR A 85 5.99 -11.86 10.08
C TYR A 85 5.20 -13.04 10.68
N VAL A 86 4.49 -13.82 9.86
CA VAL A 86 3.83 -15.06 10.30
C VAL A 86 4.82 -16.23 10.31
N ILE A 87 5.71 -16.32 9.31
CA ILE A 87 6.62 -17.46 9.13
C ILE A 87 7.94 -17.25 9.88
N TYR A 88 8.53 -16.04 9.86
CA TYR A 88 9.81 -15.75 10.52
C TYR A 88 9.60 -15.21 11.95
N ARG A 89 9.27 -16.13 12.87
CA ARG A 89 8.86 -15.87 14.27
C ARG A 89 9.98 -15.43 15.22
N ASN A 90 11.22 -15.29 14.76
CA ASN A 90 12.41 -15.27 15.63
C ASN A 90 12.87 -13.89 16.17
N ARG A 91 12.10 -12.80 16.03
CA ARG A 91 12.45 -11.51 16.66
C ARG A 91 11.35 -10.99 17.60
N PRO A 92 11.54 -11.06 18.94
CA PRO A 92 10.45 -10.90 19.93
C PRO A 92 9.88 -9.48 20.11
N GLY A 93 10.37 -8.44 19.42
CA GLY A 93 9.87 -7.06 19.60
C GLY A 93 8.92 -6.53 18.52
N ASN A 94 9.12 -6.94 17.25
CA ASN A 94 8.50 -6.27 16.10
C ASN A 94 7.44 -7.10 15.36
N LEU A 95 7.15 -8.32 15.83
CA LEU A 95 6.22 -9.22 15.13
C LEU A 95 4.78 -8.66 15.05
N ASN A 96 4.28 -8.10 16.16
CA ASN A 96 2.91 -7.60 16.23
C ASN A 96 2.73 -6.35 15.35
N ALA A 97 3.74 -5.47 15.34
CA ALA A 97 3.76 -4.28 14.50
C ALA A 97 3.83 -4.64 13.01
N GLY A 98 4.64 -5.64 12.64
CA GLY A 98 4.72 -6.14 11.27
C GLY A 98 3.43 -6.79 10.76
N ARG A 99 2.77 -7.61 11.60
CA ARG A 99 1.45 -8.20 11.29
C ARG A 99 0.37 -7.14 11.16
N SER A 100 0.40 -6.11 12.02
CA SER A 100 -0.53 -4.98 11.95
C SER A 100 -0.30 -4.13 10.70
N LEU A 101 0.94 -3.94 10.27
CA LEU A 101 1.26 -3.23 9.04
C LEU A 101 0.72 -3.99 7.83
N GLY A 102 0.91 -5.31 7.78
CA GLY A 102 0.37 -6.14 6.71
C GLY A 102 -1.15 -6.15 6.63
N SER A 103 -1.83 -6.25 7.78
CA SER A 103 -3.29 -6.17 7.81
C SER A 103 -3.79 -4.80 7.36
N MET A 104 -3.14 -3.71 7.76
CA MET A 104 -3.48 -2.36 7.30
C MET A 104 -3.31 -2.21 5.78
N LEU A 105 -2.24 -2.76 5.18
CA LEU A 105 -2.02 -2.71 3.74
C LEU A 105 -3.11 -3.49 2.98
N ILE A 106 -3.51 -4.66 3.48
CA ILE A 106 -4.61 -5.44 2.88
C ILE A 106 -5.93 -4.68 2.99
N ILE A 107 -6.26 -4.11 4.16
CA ILE A 107 -7.47 -3.28 4.32
C ILE A 107 -7.44 -2.10 3.34
N ASN A 108 -6.29 -1.43 3.20
CA ASN A 108 -6.12 -0.33 2.27
C ASN A 108 -6.31 -0.76 0.80
N SER A 109 -5.88 -1.96 0.42
CA SER A 109 -6.15 -2.50 -0.92
C SER A 109 -7.66 -2.64 -1.19
N PHE A 110 -8.45 -3.10 -0.21
CA PHE A 110 -9.90 -3.20 -0.39
C PHE A 110 -10.56 -1.85 -0.64
N PHE A 111 -10.10 -0.77 0.00
CA PHE A 111 -10.58 0.57 -0.31
C PHE A 111 -10.27 1.00 -1.75
N PHE A 112 -9.08 0.66 -2.26
CA PHE A 112 -8.75 0.90 -3.66
C PHE A 112 -9.59 0.07 -4.62
N LEU A 113 -9.95 -1.16 -4.25
CA LEU A 113 -10.87 -1.99 -5.03
C LEU A 113 -12.27 -1.38 -5.09
N LEU A 114 -12.80 -0.90 -3.96
CA LEU A 114 -14.08 -0.18 -3.94
C LEU A 114 -14.04 1.06 -4.82
N ASN A 115 -12.95 1.85 -4.75
CA ASN A 115 -12.79 3.01 -5.61
C ASN A 115 -12.75 2.61 -7.10
N THR A 116 -12.07 1.51 -7.42
CA THR A 116 -12.03 0.96 -8.78
C THR A 116 -13.43 0.61 -9.29
N ILE A 117 -14.26 -0.04 -8.47
CA ILE A 117 -15.65 -0.37 -8.82
C ILE A 117 -16.46 0.92 -9.05
N VAL A 118 -16.33 1.91 -8.17
CA VAL A 118 -17.03 3.20 -8.30
C VAL A 118 -16.61 3.94 -9.58
N SER A 119 -15.31 4.02 -9.87
CA SER A 119 -14.81 4.66 -11.09
C SER A 119 -15.24 3.90 -12.34
N LEU A 120 -15.31 2.57 -12.28
CA LEU A 120 -15.82 1.73 -13.36
C LEU A 120 -17.31 1.98 -13.62
N VAL A 121 -18.14 2.02 -12.57
CA VAL A 121 -19.57 2.35 -12.68
C VAL A 121 -19.75 3.75 -13.29
N ARG A 122 -18.96 4.75 -12.89
CA ARG A 122 -19.01 6.09 -13.50
C ARG A 122 -18.69 6.12 -15.00
N ILE A 123 -17.85 5.20 -15.49
CA ILE A 123 -17.52 5.10 -16.92
C ILE A 123 -18.68 4.46 -17.68
N PHE A 124 -19.32 3.44 -17.13
CA PHE A 124 -20.43 2.72 -17.79
C PHE A 124 -21.77 3.47 -17.76
N LEU A 125 -21.99 4.36 -16.78
CA LEU A 125 -23.23 5.14 -16.63
C LEU A 125 -23.20 6.51 -17.34
N LYS A 126 -22.19 6.77 -18.17
CA LYS A 126 -22.00 8.00 -18.95
C LYS A 126 -22.07 7.69 -20.44
#